data_AF-A0A9Q3FY24-F1
#
_entry.id   AF-A0A9Q3FY24-F1
#
_cell.length_a   1.000
_cell.length_b   1.000
_cell.length_c   1.000
_cell.angle_alpha   90.00
_cell.angle_beta   90.00
_cell.angle_gamma   90.00
#
_symmetry.space_group_name_H-M   'P 1'
#
loop_
_entity.id
_entity.type
_entity.pdbx_description
1 polymer ?
#
loop_
_entity_poly.entity_id
_entity_poly.type
_entity_poly.pdbx_seq_one_letter_code
_entity_poly.pdbx_strand_id
1 'polypeptide(L)'
;MEKLHQLFETKLFFSTAYHPQNDGLAEIMIQTFEEMVRRLFAYSLELKEFDGFTNDCCTLIPTLEVEYKTAIHSSTNQTRAILEKDRIPYYPNIP
;
A
#
# COMPACT_ATOMS: atom_id res chain seq x y z
N MET A 1 -1.92 21.55 24.28
CA MET A 1 -1.68 20.49 23.27
C MET A 1 -2.96 20.29 22.50
N GLU A 2 -3.04 20.84 21.30
CA GLU A 2 -4.19 20.72 20.41
C GLU A 2 -4.19 19.33 19.75
N LYS A 3 -5.36 18.70 19.56
CA LYS A 3 -5.43 17.35 18.98
C LYS A 3 -5.27 17.44 17.47
N LEU A 4 -4.50 16.52 16.85
CA LEU A 4 -4.16 16.54 15.42
C LEU A 4 -5.37 16.70 14.48
N HIS A 5 -6.48 16.02 14.77
CA HIS A 5 -7.69 16.11 13.95
C HIS A 5 -8.35 17.49 14.01
N GLN A 6 -8.18 18.23 15.11
CA GLN A 6 -8.67 19.60 15.25
C GLN A 6 -7.81 20.56 14.43
N LEU A 7 -6.49 20.34 14.41
CA LEU A 7 -5.55 21.14 13.61
C LEU A 7 -5.79 21.02 12.10
N PHE A 8 -6.10 19.82 11.62
CA PHE A 8 -6.41 19.57 10.21
C PHE A 8 -7.90 19.67 9.87
N GLU A 9 -8.74 20.07 10.82
CA GLU A 9 -10.20 20.17 10.66
C GLU A 9 -10.85 18.86 10.14
N THR A 10 -10.26 17.71 10.48
CA THR A 10 -10.75 16.40 10.05
C THR A 10 -11.72 15.81 11.07
N LYS A 11 -12.79 15.19 10.57
CA LYS A 11 -13.75 14.47 11.40
C LYS A 11 -13.30 13.02 11.59
N LEU A 12 -13.14 12.61 12.84
CA LEU A 12 -12.86 11.20 13.17
C LEU A 12 -14.15 10.38 13.09
N PHE A 13 -14.08 9.27 12.36
CA PHE A 13 -15.12 8.26 12.31
C PHE A 13 -14.57 6.97 12.91
N PHE A 14 -15.20 6.48 13.96
CA PHE A 14 -14.81 5.23 14.62
C PHE A 14 -15.74 4.11 14.17
N SER A 15 -15.15 2.97 13.85
CA SER A 15 -15.90 1.75 13.61
C SER A 15 -16.54 1.26 14.92
N THR A 16 -17.75 0.73 14.81
CA THR A 16 -18.41 0.06 15.93
C THR A 16 -17.64 -1.21 16.29
N ALA A 17 -17.53 -1.51 17.58
CA ALA A 17 -16.86 -2.72 18.04
C ALA A 17 -17.42 -3.98 17.35
N TYR A 18 -16.54 -4.91 16.98
CA TYR A 18 -16.88 -6.19 16.33
C TYR A 18 -17.63 -6.09 14.99
N HIS A 19 -17.48 -4.97 14.27
CA HIS A 19 -18.04 -4.82 12.92
C HIS A 19 -16.92 -4.57 11.89
N PRO A 20 -16.15 -5.62 11.51
CA PRO A 20 -14.99 -5.51 10.62
C PRO A 20 -15.35 -4.95 9.24
N GLN A 21 -16.61 -5.04 8.82
CA GLN A 21 -17.10 -4.50 7.54
C GLN A 21 -16.89 -2.99 7.41
N ASN A 22 -16.96 -2.22 8.52
CA ASN A 22 -16.72 -0.77 8.47
C ASN A 22 -15.27 -0.42 8.13
N ASP A 23 -14.33 -1.30 8.50
CA ASP A 23 -12.91 -1.17 8.16
C ASP A 23 -12.53 -2.08 6.98
N GLY A 24 -13.50 -2.72 6.32
CA GLY A 24 -13.28 -3.77 5.33
C GLY A 24 -12.44 -3.32 4.13
N LEU A 25 -12.52 -2.04 3.75
CA LEU A 25 -11.66 -1.49 2.70
C LEU A 25 -10.18 -1.45 3.13
N ALA A 26 -9.91 -1.11 4.38
CA ALA A 26 -8.56 -1.13 4.94
C ALA A 26 -8.09 -2.58 5.14
N GLU A 27 -8.96 -3.48 5.59
CA GLU A 27 -8.63 -4.91 5.74
C GLU A 27 -8.24 -5.56 4.41
N ILE A 28 -9.01 -5.34 3.34
CA ILE A 28 -8.70 -5.86 2.00
C ILE A 28 -7.40 -5.25 1.48
N MET A 29 -7.18 -3.97 1.73
CA MET A 29 -5.91 -3.30 1.36
C MET A 29 -4.74 -3.96 2.08
N ILE A 30 -4.83 -4.18 3.39
CA ILE A 30 -3.78 -4.83 4.19
C ILE A 30 -3.50 -6.25 3.67
N GLN A 31 -4.56 -7.05 3.42
CA GLN A 31 -4.40 -8.41 2.91
C GLN A 31 -3.72 -8.44 1.54
N THR A 32 -4.11 -7.54 0.63
CA THR A 32 -3.50 -7.42 -0.70
C THR A 32 -2.04 -7.02 -0.59
N PHE A 33 -1.73 -6.07 0.29
CA PHE A 33 -0.36 -5.61 0.50
C PHE A 33 0.51 -6.71 1.13
N GLU A 34 -0.02 -7.47 2.08
CA GLU A 34 0.66 -8.62 2.68
C GLU A 34 0.98 -9.71 1.64
N GLU A 35 0.05 -9.96 0.71
CA GLU A 35 0.27 -10.88 -0.41
C GLU A 35 1.41 -10.40 -1.33
N MET A 36 1.45 -9.11 -1.66
CA MET A 36 2.54 -8.53 -2.47
C MET A 36 3.90 -8.68 -1.77
N VAL A 37 3.94 -8.40 -0.46
CA VAL A 37 5.14 -8.57 0.36
C VAL A 37 5.60 -10.03 0.39
N ARG A 38 4.68 -10.99 0.62
CA ARG A 38 5.02 -12.42 0.63
C ARG A 38 5.58 -12.89 -0.72
N ARG A 39 5.01 -12.44 -1.83
CA ARG A 39 5.51 -12.76 -3.18
C ARG A 39 6.90 -12.18 -3.40
N LEU A 40 7.09 -10.91 -3.05
CA LEU A 40 8.40 -10.26 -3.17
C LEU A 40 9.48 -11.05 -2.43
N PHE A 41 9.25 -11.39 -1.16
CA PHE A 41 10.21 -12.18 -0.39
C PHE A 41 10.42 -13.59 -0.95
N ALA A 42 9.38 -14.26 -1.45
CA ALA A 42 9.51 -15.57 -2.08
C ALA A 42 10.38 -15.52 -3.33
N TYR A 43 10.20 -14.53 -4.21
CA TYR A 43 11.04 -14.32 -5.40
C TYR A 43 12.46 -13.87 -5.04
N SER A 44 12.62 -13.04 -4.01
CA SER A 44 13.93 -12.62 -3.50
C SER A 44 14.75 -13.78 -2.93
N LEU A 45 14.12 -14.86 -2.45
CA LEU A 45 14.83 -16.08 -2.05
C LEU A 45 15.44 -16.84 -3.24
N GLU A 46 14.84 -16.74 -4.44
CA GLU A 46 15.36 -17.37 -5.66
C GLU A 46 16.55 -16.58 -6.26
N LEU A 47 16.64 -15.28 -5.96
CA LEU A 47 17.70 -14.37 -6.44
C LEU A 47 18.93 -14.29 -5.51
N LYS A 48 19.01 -15.17 -4.51
CA LYS A 48 20.03 -15.17 -3.47
C LYS A 48 21.38 -15.72 -3.96
N GLU A 49 21.94 -15.12 -5.02
CA GLU A 49 23.36 -15.20 -5.37
C GLU A 49 24.11 -13.89 -5.14
N PHE A 50 23.43 -12.75 -4.96
CA PHE A 50 24.09 -11.49 -4.69
C PHE A 50 23.67 -10.89 -3.33
N ASP A 51 24.67 -10.77 -2.47
CA ASP A 51 24.86 -9.76 -1.42
C ASP A 51 23.76 -9.44 -0.38
N GLY A 52 22.86 -10.35 -0.01
CA GLY A 52 22.29 -10.40 1.36
C GLY A 52 21.48 -9.18 1.86
N PHE A 53 21.20 -8.18 1.00
CA PHE A 53 20.51 -6.93 1.34
C PHE A 53 18.99 -6.98 1.16
N THR A 54 18.42 -8.13 0.79
CA THR A 54 17.05 -8.25 0.28
C THR A 54 15.92 -8.10 1.31
N ASN A 55 16.21 -7.64 2.54
CA ASN A 55 15.24 -7.58 3.64
C ASN A 55 15.04 -6.18 4.25
N ASP A 56 15.52 -5.10 3.63
CA ASP A 56 15.23 -3.75 4.12
C ASP A 56 13.80 -3.32 3.77
N CYS A 57 12.86 -3.56 4.68
CA CYS A 57 11.47 -3.13 4.55
C CYS A 57 11.33 -1.62 4.30
N CYS A 58 12.27 -0.79 4.78
CA CYS A 58 12.21 0.66 4.58
C CYS A 58 12.38 1.06 3.10
N THR A 59 13.16 0.29 2.33
CA THR A 59 13.32 0.49 0.89
C THR A 59 12.23 -0.23 0.09
N LEU A 60 11.77 -1.40 0.55
CA LEU A 60 10.79 -2.21 -0.18
C LEU A 60 9.35 -1.67 -0.09
N ILE A 61 8.93 -1.17 1.07
CA ILE A 61 7.55 -0.70 1.28
C ILE A 61 7.19 0.46 0.33
N PRO A 62 8.03 1.50 0.13
CA PRO A 62 7.74 2.56 -0.84
C PRO A 62 7.59 2.03 -2.28
N THR A 63 8.45 1.10 -2.70
CA THR A 63 8.37 0.48 -4.03
C THR A 63 7.07 -0.29 -4.20
N LEU A 64 6.69 -1.09 -3.21
CA LEU A 64 5.43 -1.83 -3.22
C LEU A 64 4.20 -0.91 -3.19
N GLU A 65 4.27 0.22 -2.48
CA GLU A 65 3.19 1.22 -2.47
C GLU A 65 2.97 1.83 -3.86
N VAL A 66 4.06 2.10 -4.60
CA VAL A 66 3.96 2.55 -5.99
C VAL A 66 3.29 1.49 -6.85
N GLU A 67 3.80 0.26 -6.82
CA GLU A 67 3.24 -0.85 -7.61
C GLU A 67 1.76 -1.10 -7.29
N TYR A 68 1.39 -1.03 -6.01
CA TYR A 68 0.01 -1.18 -5.59
C TYR A 68 -0.90 -0.09 -6.19
N LYS A 69 -0.42 1.16 -6.27
CA LYS A 69 -1.18 2.29 -6.82
C LYS A 69 -1.25 2.27 -8.35
N THR A 70 -0.24 1.71 -9.01
CA THR A 70 -0.14 1.64 -10.47
C THR A 70 -0.65 0.33 -11.06
N ALA A 71 -0.89 -0.70 -10.26
CA ALA A 71 -1.51 -1.93 -10.70
C ALA A 71 -2.95 -1.69 -11.20
N ILE A 72 -3.30 -2.32 -12.33
CA ILE A 72 -4.65 -2.27 -12.89
C ILE A 72 -5.54 -3.22 -12.10
N HIS A 73 -6.62 -2.70 -11.53
CA HIS A 73 -7.59 -3.51 -10.82
C HIS A 73 -8.52 -4.25 -11.80
N SER A 74 -8.72 -5.54 -11.58
CA SER A 74 -9.42 -6.43 -12.54
C SER A 74 -10.88 -6.05 -12.79
N SER A 75 -11.58 -5.52 -11.78
CA SER A 75 -12.99 -5.15 -11.93
C SER A 75 -13.22 -3.77 -12.55
N THR A 76 -12.27 -2.84 -12.40
CA THR A 76 -12.41 -1.46 -12.89
C THR A 76 -11.61 -1.21 -14.17
N ASN A 77 -10.68 -2.10 -14.52
CA ASN A 77 -9.72 -1.92 -15.61
C ASN A 77 -8.94 -0.60 -15.53
N GLN A 78 -8.81 -0.04 -14.33
CA GLN A 78 -8.10 1.20 -14.06
C GLN A 78 -7.18 1.03 -12.86
N THR A 79 -6.17 1.88 -12.76
CA THR A 79 -5.25 1.90 -11.61
C THR A 79 -5.86 2.69 -10.47
N ARG A 80 -5.45 2.38 -9.23
CA ARG A 80 -5.93 3.09 -8.04
C ARG A 80 -5.57 4.57 -8.09
N ALA A 81 -4.37 4.88 -8.59
CA ALA A 81 -3.90 6.24 -8.79
C ALA A 81 -4.81 7.08 -9.71
N ILE A 82 -5.31 6.48 -10.80
CA ILE A 82 -6.29 7.12 -11.68
C ILE A 82 -7.60 7.35 -10.94
N LEU A 83 -8.12 6.35 -10.21
CA LEU A 83 -9.39 6.48 -9.50
C LEU A 83 -9.35 7.51 -8.34
N GLU A 84 -8.21 7.66 -7.67
CA GLU A 84 -8.07 8.56 -6.52
C GLU A 84 -7.69 9.98 -6.88
N LYS A 85 -6.89 10.17 -7.95
CA LYS A 85 -6.23 11.45 -8.26
C LYS A 85 -6.30 11.84 -9.73
N ASP A 86 -6.98 11.07 -10.56
CA ASP A 86 -7.08 11.25 -12.02
C ASP A 86 -5.72 11.33 -12.74
N ARG A 87 -4.65 10.82 -12.11
CA ARG A 87 -3.29 10.83 -12.68
C ARG A 87 -2.45 9.70 -12.14
N ILE A 88 -1.59 9.16 -12.99
CA ILE A 88 -0.52 8.25 -12.56
C ILE A 88 0.65 9.10 -12.06
N PRO A 89 1.07 8.93 -10.80
CA PRO A 89 2.22 9.65 -10.28
C PRO A 89 3.50 9.29 -11.05
N TYR A 90 4.26 10.31 -11.42
CA TYR A 90 5.56 10.13 -12.06
C TYR A 90 6.62 9.91 -10.98
N TYR A 91 7.31 8.77 -11.05
CA TYR A 91 8.38 8.41 -10.14
C TYR A 91 9.72 8.36 -10.88
N PRO A 92 10.49 9.46 -10.91
CA PRO A 92 11.82 9.44 -11.48
C PRO A 92 12.75 8.65 -10.56
N ASN A 93 13.18 7.48 -11.02
CA ASN A 93 14.12 6.58 -10.36
C ASN A 93 13.63 6.03 -9.01
N ILE A 94 12.86 4.95 -9.08
CA ILE A 94 12.89 3.92 -8.03
C ILE A 94 14.27 3.25 -8.18
N PRO A 95 15.11 3.17 -7.12
CA PRO A 95 16.46 2.61 -7.22
C PRO A 95 16.48 1.15 -7.67
#